data_AF-A0A7X7V8Z1-F1
#
_entry.id   AF-A0A7X7V8Z1-F1
#
_cell.length_a   1.000
_cell.length_b   1.000
_cell.length_c   1.000
_cell.angle_alpha   90.00
_cell.angle_beta   90.00
_cell.angle_gamma   90.00
#
_symmetry.space_group_name_H-M   'P 1'
#
loop_
_entity.id
_entity.type
_entity.pdbx_description
1 polymer ?
#
loop_
_entity_poly.entity_id
_entity_poly.type
_entity_poly.pdbx_seq_one_letter_code
_entity_poly.pdbx_strand_id
1 'polypeptide(L)'
;MAPLTVAGLSDCVMAGDQPSTSYASGYAAGVAALVAAAYPEESPADWQYRLVATALRPNAVERSTTVGWGLLAPYDAPYFVNDGSRAGPPNPRFPAPVTEAPPGMARPTSAPNHAAEIQLAMGALMGGAAAIVVGGL
;
A
#
# COMPACT_ATOMS: atom_id res chain seq x y z
N MET A 1 -21.36 -40.26 -22.16
CA MET A 1 -20.25 -39.30 -22.00
C MET A 1 -19.11 -40.08 -21.37
N ALA A 2 -18.10 -40.42 -22.15
CA ALA A 2 -17.03 -41.32 -21.73
C ALA A 2 -16.07 -40.62 -20.75
N PRO A 3 -15.62 -41.28 -19.68
CA PRO A 3 -14.54 -40.78 -18.86
C PRO A 3 -13.24 -40.83 -19.68
N LEU A 4 -12.47 -39.74 -19.67
CA LEU A 4 -11.09 -39.76 -20.14
C LEU A 4 -10.28 -40.63 -19.17
N THR A 5 -10.22 -41.93 -19.43
CA THR A 5 -9.27 -42.83 -18.78
C THR A 5 -7.98 -42.82 -19.58
N VAL A 6 -6.92 -42.26 -19.01
CA VAL A 6 -5.55 -42.51 -19.47
C VAL A 6 -4.82 -43.31 -18.41
N ALA A 7 -5.06 -44.62 -18.40
CA ALA A 7 -4.22 -45.56 -17.66
C ALA A 7 -2.85 -45.64 -18.36
N GLY A 8 -1.94 -44.72 -18.00
CA GLY A 8 -0.56 -44.73 -18.46
C GLY A 8 0.08 -43.34 -18.51
N LEU A 9 0.88 -43.02 -17.49
CA LEU A 9 1.90 -41.94 -17.45
C LEU A 9 1.44 -40.46 -17.49
N SER A 10 0.17 -40.12 -17.77
CA SER A 10 -0.27 -38.71 -17.81
C SER A 10 -1.27 -38.28 -16.73
N ASP A 11 -1.69 -39.19 -15.86
CA ASP A 11 -2.64 -38.93 -14.76
C ASP A 11 -1.97 -38.75 -13.38
N CYS A 12 -0.64 -38.62 -13.34
CA CYS A 12 0.05 -38.22 -12.13
C CYS A 12 -0.31 -36.76 -11.82
N VAL A 13 -1.43 -36.52 -11.13
CA VAL A 13 -1.67 -35.24 -10.48
C VAL A 13 -0.52 -35.05 -9.51
N MET A 14 0.40 -34.15 -9.87
CA MET A 14 1.55 -33.82 -9.04
C MET A 14 1.04 -33.26 -7.71
N ALA A 15 1.08 -34.11 -6.68
CA ALA A 15 1.05 -33.72 -5.27
C ALA A 15 -0.11 -32.75 -4.91
N GLY A 16 -1.34 -33.05 -5.35
CA GLY A 16 -2.51 -32.18 -5.17
C GLY A 16 -2.76 -31.72 -3.72
N ASP A 17 -2.42 -32.56 -2.74
CA ASP A 17 -2.54 -32.28 -1.31
C ASP A 17 -1.20 -31.98 -0.61
N GLN A 18 -0.11 -31.84 -1.37
CA GLN A 18 1.24 -31.66 -0.85
C GLN A 18 1.89 -30.40 -1.46
N PRO A 19 1.49 -29.20 -0.99
CA PRO A 19 2.11 -27.96 -1.43
C PRO A 19 3.60 -27.96 -1.10
N SER A 20 4.43 -27.60 -2.09
CA SER A 20 5.88 -27.50 -1.96
C SER A 20 6.40 -26.29 -2.71
N THR A 21 7.45 -25.67 -2.18
CA THR A 21 8.14 -24.55 -2.83
C THR A 21 8.77 -24.94 -4.16
N SER A 22 9.12 -26.22 -4.36
CA SER A 22 9.64 -26.71 -5.65
C SER A 22 8.62 -26.54 -6.79
N TYR A 23 7.34 -26.79 -6.53
CA TYR A 23 6.27 -26.60 -7.51
C TYR A 23 5.98 -25.11 -7.75
N ALA A 24 6.01 -24.30 -6.69
CA ALA A 24 5.86 -22.84 -6.81
C ALA A 24 6.97 -22.22 -7.68
N SER A 25 8.21 -22.71 -7.56
CA SER A 25 9.32 -22.30 -8.43
C SER A 25 9.08 -22.62 -9.90
N GLY A 26 8.53 -23.80 -10.21
CA GLY A 26 8.15 -24.18 -11.58
C GLY A 26 7.08 -23.26 -12.15
N TYR A 27 6.06 -22.94 -11.35
CA TYR A 27 5.03 -21.97 -11.74
C TYR A 27 5.62 -20.58 -11.99
N ALA A 28 6.48 -20.08 -11.10
CA ALA A 28 7.16 -18.80 -11.26
C ALA A 28 8.03 -18.76 -12.53
N ALA A 29 8.76 -19.84 -12.83
CA ALA A 29 9.55 -19.95 -14.05
C ALA A 29 8.67 -19.92 -15.31
N GLY A 30 7.51 -20.58 -15.29
CA GLY A 30 6.54 -20.52 -16.39
C GLY A 30 6.03 -19.11 -16.66
N VAL A 31 5.66 -18.36 -15.62
CA VAL A 31 5.23 -16.97 -15.77
C VAL A 31 6.37 -16.08 -16.25
N ALA A 32 7.59 -16.25 -15.72
CA ALA A 32 8.75 -15.51 -16.18
C ALA A 32 9.05 -15.78 -17.67
N ALA A 33 8.89 -17.02 -18.13
CA ALA A 33 9.05 -17.37 -19.54
C ALA A 33 7.98 -16.71 -20.44
N LEU A 34 6.73 -16.59 -19.96
CA LEU A 34 5.68 -15.85 -20.70
C LEU A 34 6.04 -14.37 -20.85
N VAL A 35 6.54 -13.74 -19.77
CA VAL A 35 6.98 -12.35 -19.81
C VAL A 35 8.17 -12.19 -20.77
N ALA A 36 9.17 -13.07 -20.67
CA ALA A 36 10.34 -13.03 -21.55
C ALA A 36 9.99 -13.24 -23.02
N ALA A 37 9.01 -14.09 -23.32
CA ALA A 37 8.52 -14.32 -24.68
C ALA A 37 7.74 -13.10 -25.23
N ALA A 38 7.01 -12.39 -24.37
CA ALA A 38 6.28 -11.18 -24.76
C ALA A 38 7.18 -9.95 -24.91
N TYR A 39 8.29 -9.89 -24.17
CA TYR A 39 9.22 -8.75 -24.10
C TYR A 39 10.69 -9.20 -24.22
N PRO A 40 11.09 -9.79 -25.36
CA PRO A 40 12.44 -10.34 -25.53
C PRO A 40 13.56 -9.29 -25.51
N GLU A 41 13.23 -8.02 -25.74
CA GLU A 41 14.16 -6.88 -25.69
C GLU A 41 14.45 -6.37 -24.28
N GLU A 42 13.62 -6.75 -23.29
CA GLU A 42 13.81 -6.34 -21.91
C GLU A 42 14.85 -7.22 -21.19
N SER A 43 15.48 -6.68 -20.14
CA SER A 43 16.46 -7.44 -19.37
C SER A 43 15.78 -8.40 -18.37
N PRO A 44 16.49 -9.44 -17.87
CA PRO A 44 15.94 -10.30 -16.82
C PRO A 44 15.51 -9.55 -15.55
N ALA A 45 16.15 -8.42 -15.23
CA ALA A 45 15.76 -7.56 -14.12
C ALA A 45 14.41 -6.86 -14.37
N ASP A 46 14.14 -6.47 -15.62
CA ASP A 46 12.85 -5.89 -16.02
C ASP A 46 11.74 -6.94 -15.96
N TRP A 47 12.00 -8.15 -16.45
CA TRP A 47 11.04 -9.26 -16.35
C TRP A 47 10.73 -9.60 -14.89
N GLN A 48 11.77 -9.66 -14.04
CA GLN A 48 11.59 -9.85 -12.61
C GLN A 48 10.74 -8.74 -12.00
N TYR A 49 11.01 -7.48 -12.38
CA TYR A 49 10.25 -6.33 -11.89
C TYR A 49 8.77 -6.45 -12.25
N ARG A 50 8.43 -6.82 -13.50
CA ARG A 50 7.04 -7.08 -13.90
C ARG A 50 6.34 -8.08 -12.99
N LEU A 51 7.00 -9.18 -12.63
CA LEU A 51 6.46 -10.22 -11.75
C LEU A 51 6.20 -9.69 -10.33
N VAL A 52 7.15 -8.95 -9.74
CA VAL A 52 7.03 -8.49 -8.35
C VAL A 52 6.20 -7.21 -8.21
N ALA A 53 6.11 -6.39 -9.26
CA ALA A 53 5.31 -5.17 -9.30
C ALA A 53 3.81 -5.48 -9.36
N THR A 54 3.41 -6.52 -10.08
CA THR A 54 2.02 -6.94 -10.25
C THR A 54 1.53 -7.96 -9.24
N ALA A 55 2.44 -8.53 -8.45
CA ALA A 55 2.10 -9.52 -7.43
C ALA A 55 0.95 -9.05 -6.52
N LEU A 56 -0.04 -9.93 -6.34
CA LEU A 56 -1.22 -9.69 -5.53
C LEU A 56 -0.83 -9.66 -4.05
N ARG A 57 -1.09 -8.52 -3.40
CA ARG A 57 -0.64 -8.27 -2.02
C ARG A 57 -1.61 -7.35 -1.27
N PRO A 58 -1.74 -7.52 0.06
CA PRO A 58 -2.59 -6.65 0.88
C PRO A 58 -2.07 -5.21 0.96
N ASN A 59 -0.75 -5.04 1.03
CA ASN A 59 -0.10 -3.73 1.14
C ASN A 59 0.85 -3.54 -0.05
N ALA A 60 0.67 -2.43 -0.78
CA ALA A 60 1.43 -2.15 -1.99
C ALA A 60 2.93 -1.87 -1.74
N VAL A 61 3.29 -1.34 -0.56
CA VAL A 61 4.65 -0.88 -0.25
C VAL A 61 5.44 -1.83 0.64
N GLU A 62 4.78 -2.77 1.30
CA GLU A 62 5.42 -3.70 2.24
C GLU A 62 5.68 -5.06 1.62
N ARG A 63 6.91 -5.55 1.82
CA ARG A 63 7.29 -6.92 1.47
C ARG A 63 7.02 -7.85 2.65
N SER A 64 6.26 -8.91 2.42
CA SER A 64 6.02 -9.98 3.38
C SER A 64 7.24 -10.90 3.54
N THR A 65 7.46 -11.44 4.73
CA THR A 65 8.44 -12.50 4.99
C THR A 65 7.95 -13.89 4.54
N THR A 66 6.64 -14.08 4.37
CA THR A 66 6.03 -15.36 3.99
C THR A 66 5.86 -15.49 2.47
N VAL A 67 5.36 -14.45 1.81
CA VAL A 67 5.05 -14.48 0.35
C VAL A 67 5.86 -13.45 -0.45
N GLY A 68 6.84 -12.79 0.17
CA GLY A 68 7.62 -11.75 -0.50
C GLY A 68 6.72 -10.58 -0.93
N TRP A 69 6.78 -10.24 -2.21
CA TRP A 69 5.95 -9.17 -2.77
C TRP A 69 4.52 -9.59 -3.08
N GLY A 70 4.12 -10.84 -2.86
CA GLY A 70 2.74 -11.31 -3.06
C GLY A 70 2.64 -12.54 -3.96
N LEU A 71 1.40 -12.95 -4.24
CA LEU A 71 1.10 -14.05 -5.16
C LEU A 71 1.27 -13.59 -6.61
N LEU A 72 1.83 -14.44 -7.47
CA LEU A 72 2.02 -14.10 -8.88
C LEU A 72 0.68 -13.82 -9.57
N ALA A 73 0.66 -12.78 -10.41
CA ALA A 73 -0.45 -12.42 -11.28
C ALA A 73 -0.05 -12.65 -12.76
N PRO A 74 -0.24 -13.86 -13.31
CA PRO A 74 0.29 -14.22 -14.64
C PRO A 74 -0.33 -13.42 -15.78
N TYR A 75 -1.57 -12.98 -15.60
CA TYR A 75 -2.25 -12.12 -16.57
C TYR A 75 -1.69 -10.69 -16.49
N ASP A 76 -1.58 -10.13 -15.29
CA ASP A 76 -1.17 -8.74 -15.14
C ASP A 76 0.32 -8.51 -15.45
N ALA A 77 1.19 -9.49 -15.21
CA ALA A 77 2.64 -9.33 -15.40
C ALA A 77 3.05 -8.97 -16.85
N PRO A 78 2.54 -9.64 -17.90
CA PRO A 78 2.75 -9.20 -19.27
C PRO A 78 2.11 -7.83 -19.56
N TYR A 79 0.86 -7.59 -19.14
CA TYR A 79 0.16 -6.34 -19.50
C TYR A 79 0.56 -5.10 -18.68
N PHE A 80 1.45 -5.25 -17.71
CA PHE A 80 1.94 -4.14 -16.91
C PHE A 80 2.76 -3.16 -17.77
N VAL A 81 2.50 -1.86 -17.59
CA VAL A 81 3.31 -0.79 -18.19
C VAL A 81 4.21 -0.23 -17.11
N ASN A 82 5.53 -0.33 -17.31
CA ASN A 82 6.52 0.21 -16.39
C ASN A 82 6.74 1.71 -16.66
N ASP A 83 5.97 2.54 -15.98
CA ASP A 83 6.06 4.01 -16.01
C ASP A 83 6.80 4.61 -14.80
N GLY A 84 7.35 3.76 -13.93
CA GLY A 84 8.04 4.18 -12.71
C GLY A 84 7.13 4.58 -11.53
N SER A 85 5.81 4.63 -11.71
CA SER A 85 4.86 5.09 -10.68
C SER A 85 4.49 4.01 -9.65
N ARG A 86 4.76 2.74 -9.98
CA ARG A 86 4.36 1.59 -9.16
C ARG A 86 5.12 1.59 -7.82
N ALA A 87 4.37 1.74 -6.73
CA ALA A 87 4.90 1.67 -5.37
C ALA A 87 5.35 0.24 -4.98
N GLY A 88 6.31 0.16 -4.06
CA GLY A 88 6.77 -1.08 -3.42
C GLY A 88 8.12 -1.58 -3.94
N PRO A 89 8.17 -2.60 -4.81
CA PRO A 89 9.43 -3.17 -5.26
C PRO A 89 10.36 -2.14 -5.91
N PRO A 90 11.69 -2.27 -5.70
CA PRO A 90 12.65 -1.42 -6.37
C PRO A 90 12.55 -1.60 -7.89
N ASN A 91 12.43 -0.47 -8.60
CA ASN A 91 12.34 -0.45 -10.05
C ASN A 91 13.75 -0.43 -10.67
N PRO A 92 14.06 -1.28 -11.66
CA PRO A 92 15.39 -1.31 -12.30
C PRO A 92 15.66 -0.12 -13.23
N ARG A 93 14.62 0.59 -13.70
CA ARG A 93 14.71 1.69 -14.68
C ARG A 93 14.51 3.08 -14.08
N PHE A 94 13.67 3.18 -13.05
CA PHE A 94 13.28 4.45 -12.46
C PHE A 94 13.70 4.52 -10.98
N PRO A 95 14.08 5.70 -10.47
CA PRO A 95 14.29 5.88 -9.04
C PRO A 95 12.99 5.63 -8.27
N ALA A 96 13.12 5.29 -6.98
CA ALA A 96 11.96 5.10 -6.12
C ALA A 96 11.10 6.38 -6.09
N PRO A 97 9.76 6.28 -6.22
CA PRO A 97 8.88 7.43 -6.10
C PRO A 97 9.10 8.12 -4.74
N VAL A 98 9.37 9.42 -4.77
CA VAL A 98 9.49 10.22 -3.56
C VAL A 98 8.08 10.55 -3.09
N THR A 99 7.67 10.03 -1.93
CA THR A 99 6.45 10.50 -1.28
C THR A 99 6.70 11.92 -0.82
N GLU A 100 6.12 12.90 -1.51
CA GLU A 100 6.14 14.29 -1.07
C GLU A 100 5.45 14.36 0.31
N ALA A 101 6.18 14.87 1.30
CA ALA A 101 5.60 15.04 2.63
C ALA A 101 4.38 15.97 2.50
N PRO A 102 3.25 15.66 3.17
CA PRO A 102 2.12 16.58 3.19
C PRO A 102 2.62 17.97 3.60
N PRO A 103 2.17 19.05 2.94
CA PRO A 103 2.57 20.39 3.32
C PRO A 103 2.30 20.56 4.82
N GLY A 104 3.36 20.85 5.58
CA GLY A 104 3.26 21.01 7.02
C GLY A 104 2.26 22.12 7.32
N MET A 105 1.24 21.82 8.14
CA MET A 105 0.38 22.89 8.65
C MET A 105 1.24 23.85 9.46
N ALA A 106 1.22 25.14 9.09
CA ALA A 106 1.86 26.17 9.89
C ALA A 106 1.23 26.13 11.29
N ARG A 107 2.07 26.16 12.34
CA ARG A 107 1.59 26.29 13.71
C ARG A 107 0.70 27.53 13.78
N PRO A 108 -0.58 27.43 14.20
CA PRO A 108 -1.43 28.59 14.41
C PRO A 108 -0.73 29.58 15.34
N THR A 109 -0.73 30.86 14.98
CA THR A 109 -0.27 31.90 15.90
C THR A 109 -1.15 31.85 17.16
N SER A 110 -0.51 31.91 18.34
CA SER A 110 -1.26 31.95 19.59
C SER A 110 -2.18 33.18 19.57
N ALA A 111 -3.50 32.96 19.63
CA ALA A 111 -4.42 34.07 19.85
C ALA A 111 -4.12 34.71 21.22
N PRO A 112 -4.27 36.04 21.37
CA PRO A 112 -4.17 36.68 22.67
C PRO A 112 -5.15 36.03 23.66
N ASN A 113 -4.67 35.71 24.86
CA ASN A 113 -5.51 35.13 25.90
C ASN A 113 -6.33 36.23 26.60
N HIS A 114 -7.60 36.39 26.23
CA HIS A 114 -8.51 37.37 26.81
C HIS A 114 -9.19 36.89 28.12
N ALA A 115 -8.76 35.77 28.72
CA ALA A 115 -9.41 35.23 29.92
C ALA A 115 -9.43 36.22 31.09
N ALA A 116 -8.35 36.99 31.28
CA ALA A 116 -8.28 38.01 32.32
C ALA A 116 -9.28 39.16 32.07
N GLU A 117 -9.40 39.61 30.83
CA GLU A 117 -10.35 40.67 30.45
C GLU A 117 -11.80 40.20 30.62
N ILE A 118 -12.12 38.97 30.23
CA ILE A 118 -13.44 38.36 30.42
C ILE A 118 -13.76 38.22 31.92
N GLN A 119 -12.81 37.74 32.72
CA GLN A 119 -13.00 37.63 34.18
C GLN A 119 -13.21 39.00 34.84
N LEU A 120 -12.48 40.02 34.40
CA LEU A 120 -12.63 41.38 34.91
C LEU A 120 -13.99 41.98 34.54
N ALA A 121 -14.43 41.79 33.29
CA ALA A 121 -15.73 42.25 32.82
C ALA A 121 -16.89 41.56 33.55
N MET A 122 -16.80 40.23 33.76
CA MET A 122 -17.78 39.48 34.54
C MET A 122 -17.82 39.93 36.00
N GLY A 123 -16.67 40.17 36.61
CA GLY A 123 -16.56 40.70 37.98
C GLY A 123 -17.18 42.09 38.11
N ALA A 124 -16.97 42.97 37.13
CA ALA A 124 -17.56 44.31 37.11
C ALA A 124 -19.09 44.29 36.96
N LEU A 125 -19.63 43.41 36.10
CA LEU A 125 -21.08 43.23 35.95
C LEU A 125 -21.73 42.68 37.23
N MET A 126 -21.11 41.68 37.87
CA MET A 126 -21.60 41.11 39.13
C MET A 126 -21.46 42.06 40.32
N GLY A 127 -20.35 42.81 40.41
CA GLY A 127 -20.10 43.80 41.46
C GLY A 127 -20.99 45.05 41.33
N GLY A 128 -21.27 45.49 40.10
CA GLY A 128 -22.19 46.60 39.84
C GLY A 128 -23.63 46.31 40.28
N ALA A 129 -24.10 45.07 40.12
CA ALA A 129 -25.42 44.64 40.58
C ALA A 129 -25.53 44.65 42.13
N ALA A 130 -24.46 44.29 42.85
CA ALA A 130 -24.46 44.31 44.32
C ALA A 130 -24.45 45.73 44.91
N ALA A 131 -23.78 46.68 44.26
CA ALA A 131 -23.73 48.06 44.72
C ALA A 131 -25.09 48.80 44.61
N ILE A 132 -25.92 48.44 43.62
CA ILE A 132 -27.26 49.03 43.44
C ILE A 132 -28.23 48.58 44.55
N VAL A 133 -28.06 47.37 45.09
CA VAL A 133 -28.92 46.85 46.17
C VAL A 133 -28.57 47.45 47.54
N VAL A 134 -27.31 47.84 47.76
CA VAL A 134 -26.86 48.41 49.06
C VAL A 134 -27.04 49.93 49.11
N GLY A 135 -26.96 50.65 47.99
CA GLY A 135 -27.15 52.11 47.95
C GLY A 135 -28.61 52.59 47.94
N GLY A 136 -29.58 51.68 47.82
CA GLY A 136 -31.02 51.98 47.74
C GLY A 136 -31.83 51.69 49.02
N LEU A 137 -31.17 51.47 50.16
CA LEU A 137 -31.77 51.23 51.48
C LEU A 137 -31.51 52.41 52.42
#